data_AF-A0A813EZA9-F1
#
_entry.id   AF-A0A813EZA9-F1
#
_cell.length_a   1.000
_cell.length_b   1.000
_cell.length_c   1.000
_cell.angle_alpha   90.00
_cell.angle_beta   90.00
_cell.angle_gamma   90.00
#
_symmetry.space_group_name_H-M   'P 1'
#
loop_
_entity.id
_entity.type
_entity.pdbx_description
1 polymer ?
#
loop_
_entity_poly.entity_id
_entity_poly.type
_entity_poly.pdbx_seq_one_letter_code
_entity_poly.pdbx_strand_id
1 'polypeptide(L)'
;VLAMAGLGVSVLGASGIALLLAYHVHFVANLRSFEDGQQLAKQQLSHFQDSVSQLTAAILRPGSSVAEVDAGKLVYPAAALEFALAGPSSFLHNNNKSPLSEDGIKQGKVSDLDKASRNARKFSWHSFYRRGVLRAAPEGSRARYTIEWLGTDKLETMISVKNRSMELSDLVMYDGKLFAMCDITGLVFEVDPVKRLAFQRLALPDGNGKVLKPFKSEWATVKDGILLVGSMGREWVGDQGQIEHFDSQWLKSIDKNGRVESLNWRPVYEALRAASNTSSPGYLWHEAVIWDALLRRWLVLPRKASEREPYSPESDETRGTNMLLLASEDFSQIEVLRIGPLEPEWGFAALRKVPGTNDTYMALKVLEVGERTETKVVVFDLSGNMLLDPPFQPVESAKCLQLLITAMADPQVDITFDEDNRIRVMPKEKFKMTEQLELECQGFSEKIQQFGGTVDMLVEILDGEASKIEHEKLRAIGQRNRAEMEAEARRRKEQNMQAMIQEKTAEHERLVFQLNSLEKAEREQKALIEKLSNNEV
;
A
#
# COMPACT_ATOMS: atom_id res chain seq x y z
N VAL A 1 -50.25 -16.32 8.72
CA VAL A 1 -51.47 -16.74 9.44
C VAL A 1 -51.06 -17.68 10.55
N LEU A 2 -50.90 -17.11 11.74
CA LEU A 2 -50.98 -17.84 12.99
C LEU A 2 -52.43 -18.32 13.17
N ALA A 3 -52.65 -19.61 13.04
CA ALA A 3 -53.55 -20.37 13.90
C ALA A 3 -52.70 -21.60 14.23
N MET A 4 -52.25 -21.85 15.45
CA MET A 4 -52.99 -21.90 16.69
C MET A 4 -52.00 -21.69 17.84
N ALA A 5 -52.42 -20.93 18.85
CA ALA A 5 -51.84 -21.00 20.19
C ALA A 5 -52.08 -22.40 20.79
N GLY A 6 -51.13 -22.90 21.57
CA GLY A 6 -51.30 -24.19 22.24
C GLY A 6 -50.16 -24.55 23.18
N LEU A 7 -50.11 -23.88 24.34
CA LEU A 7 -49.62 -24.37 25.63
C LEU A 7 -48.12 -24.68 25.81
N GLY A 8 -47.55 -23.98 26.80
CA GLY A 8 -46.48 -24.49 27.64
C GLY A 8 -45.20 -23.66 27.59
N VAL A 9 -44.89 -22.94 28.68
CA VAL A 9 -43.61 -23.07 29.41
C VAL A 9 -43.82 -22.46 30.81
N SER A 10 -44.23 -23.31 31.75
CA SER A 10 -43.67 -23.28 33.09
C SER A 10 -42.29 -23.95 33.02
N VAL A 11 -41.35 -23.51 33.87
CA VAL A 11 -39.95 -23.99 34.02
C VAL A 11 -38.91 -23.13 33.30
N LEU A 12 -38.56 -22.01 33.94
CA LEU A 12 -37.17 -21.54 34.00
C LEU A 12 -36.89 -21.17 35.46
N GLY A 13 -36.47 -22.17 36.24
CA GLY A 13 -36.04 -22.00 37.62
C GLY A 13 -34.69 -21.28 37.72
N ALA A 14 -34.29 -20.97 38.95
CA ALA A 14 -33.14 -20.16 39.39
C ALA A 14 -31.81 -20.36 38.63
N SER A 15 -31.61 -21.50 37.97
CA SER A 15 -30.47 -21.80 37.10
C SER A 15 -30.37 -20.88 35.87
N GLY A 16 -31.49 -20.39 35.32
CA GLY A 16 -31.49 -19.48 34.16
C GLY A 16 -31.01 -18.07 34.51
N ILE A 17 -31.30 -17.60 35.73
CA ILE A 17 -30.88 -16.29 36.22
C ILE A 17 -29.38 -16.27 36.52
N ALA A 18 -28.82 -17.37 37.02
CA ALA A 18 -27.39 -17.53 37.25
C ALA A 18 -26.58 -17.50 35.94
N LEU A 19 -27.11 -18.08 34.85
CA LEU A 19 -26.46 -18.08 33.54
C LEU A 19 -26.43 -16.69 32.90
N LEU A 20 -27.52 -15.92 33.06
CA LEU A 20 -27.62 -14.53 32.62
C LEU A 20 -26.66 -13.62 33.39
N LEU A 21 -26.52 -13.80 34.70
CA LEU A 21 -25.56 -13.07 35.53
C LEU A 21 -24.10 -13.40 35.17
N ALA A 22 -23.78 -14.66 34.90
CA ALA A 22 -22.45 -15.08 34.48
C ALA A 22 -22.06 -14.50 33.09
N TYR A 23 -23.02 -14.47 32.15
CA TYR A 23 -22.82 -13.85 30.83
C TYR A 23 -22.63 -12.33 30.94
N HIS A 24 -23.31 -11.69 31.88
CA HIS A 24 -23.23 -10.24 32.10
C HIS A 24 -21.89 -9.82 32.73
N VAL A 25 -21.36 -10.59 33.70
CA VAL A 25 -20.03 -10.34 34.29
C VAL A 25 -18.93 -10.49 33.24
N HIS A 26 -19.06 -11.44 32.32
CA HIS A 26 -18.10 -11.67 31.24
C HIS A 26 -18.17 -10.57 30.15
N PHE A 27 -19.35 -10.00 29.91
CA PHE A 27 -19.56 -8.90 28.96
C PHE A 27 -19.02 -7.56 29.51
N VAL A 28 -19.23 -7.29 30.80
CA VAL A 28 -18.73 -6.07 31.47
C VAL A 28 -17.21 -6.05 31.63
N ALA A 29 -16.57 -7.21 31.81
CA ALA A 29 -15.10 -7.33 31.86
C ALA A 29 -14.42 -6.93 30.52
N ASN A 30 -15.10 -7.14 29.39
CA ASN A 30 -14.55 -6.86 28.04
C ASN A 30 -14.80 -5.44 27.51
N LEU A 31 -15.52 -4.59 28.25
CA LEU A 31 -15.84 -3.21 27.83
C LEU A 31 -14.86 -2.14 28.37
N ARG A 32 -13.75 -2.54 29.00
CA ARG A 32 -12.79 -1.62 29.64
C ARG A 32 -11.88 -0.82 28.68
N SER A 33 -12.10 -0.80 27.37
CA SER A 33 -11.18 -0.17 26.41
C SER A 33 -11.72 0.99 25.56
N PHE A 34 -12.93 1.50 25.78
CA PHE A 34 -13.45 2.64 24.99
C PHE A 34 -14.16 3.68 25.86
N GLU A 35 -13.58 4.87 25.99
CA GLU A 35 -14.08 5.95 26.85
C GLU A 35 -15.38 6.60 26.32
N ASP A 36 -15.61 6.61 25.00
CA ASP A 36 -16.82 7.23 24.42
C ASP A 36 -18.08 6.33 24.49
N GLY A 37 -17.91 5.03 24.72
CA GLY A 37 -19.02 4.09 24.93
C GLY A 37 -19.62 4.14 26.35
N GLN A 38 -18.95 4.78 27.31
CA GLN A 38 -19.35 4.74 28.71
C GLN A 38 -20.60 5.55 29.02
N GLN A 39 -20.90 6.60 28.26
CA GLN A 39 -22.01 7.50 28.57
C GLN A 39 -23.35 6.91 28.11
N LEU A 40 -23.38 6.32 26.91
CA LEU A 40 -24.55 5.60 26.38
C LEU A 40 -24.81 4.30 27.15
N ALA A 41 -23.75 3.57 27.52
CA ALA A 41 -23.87 2.36 28.33
C ALA A 41 -24.37 2.67 29.75
N LYS A 42 -23.91 3.75 30.41
CA LYS A 42 -24.41 4.16 31.73
C LYS A 42 -25.90 4.56 31.71
N GLN A 43 -26.35 5.21 30.63
CA GLN A 43 -27.74 5.61 30.48
C GLN A 43 -28.67 4.41 30.27
N GLN A 44 -28.26 3.45 29.43
CA GLN A 44 -29.01 2.20 29.22
C GLN A 44 -28.96 1.27 30.44
N LEU A 45 -27.85 1.27 31.19
CA LEU A 45 -27.72 0.50 32.44
C LEU A 45 -28.65 1.02 33.54
N SER A 46 -28.84 2.34 33.66
CA SER A 46 -29.76 2.94 34.64
C SER A 46 -31.22 2.56 34.36
N HIS A 47 -31.64 2.58 33.09
CA HIS A 47 -32.99 2.18 32.68
C HIS A 47 -33.27 0.68 32.92
N PHE A 48 -32.25 -0.15 32.70
CA PHE A 48 -32.35 -1.59 32.94
C PHE A 48 -32.39 -1.93 34.44
N GLN A 49 -31.59 -1.25 35.26
CA GLN A 49 -31.61 -1.41 36.72
C GLN A 49 -32.94 -0.95 37.34
N ASP A 50 -33.56 0.11 36.81
CA ASP A 50 -34.89 0.55 37.24
C ASP A 50 -35.98 -0.45 36.87
N SER A 51 -35.91 -1.02 35.66
CA SER A 51 -36.87 -2.04 35.21
C SER A 51 -36.75 -3.36 35.97
N VAL A 52 -35.52 -3.78 36.30
CA VAL A 52 -35.28 -4.97 37.13
C VAL A 52 -35.70 -4.72 38.58
N SER A 53 -35.48 -3.52 39.14
CA SER A 53 -35.92 -3.18 40.49
C SER A 53 -37.45 -3.13 40.62
N GLN A 54 -38.15 -2.65 39.60
CA GLN A 54 -39.62 -2.66 39.53
C GLN A 54 -40.19 -4.07 39.42
N LEU A 55 -39.58 -4.95 38.60
CA LEU A 55 -39.94 -6.36 38.49
C LEU A 55 -39.69 -7.14 39.78
N THR A 56 -38.56 -6.87 40.45
CA THR A 56 -38.19 -7.52 41.71
C THR A 56 -39.12 -7.08 42.85
N ALA A 57 -39.54 -5.80 42.87
CA ALA A 57 -40.51 -5.28 43.83
C ALA A 57 -41.94 -5.80 43.60
N ALA A 58 -42.31 -6.14 42.37
CA ALA A 58 -43.59 -6.75 42.02
C ALA A 58 -43.67 -8.24 42.40
N ILE A 59 -42.54 -8.96 42.34
CA ILE A 59 -42.47 -10.41 42.63
C ILE A 59 -42.39 -10.72 44.14
N LEU A 60 -41.93 -9.77 44.97
CA LEU A 60 -41.69 -10.00 46.40
C LEU A 60 -42.83 -9.59 47.35
N ARG A 61 -44.03 -9.22 46.86
CA ARG A 61 -45.19 -8.97 47.74
C ARG A 61 -45.94 -10.26 48.07
N PRO A 62 -46.10 -10.63 49.35
CA PRO A 62 -46.92 -11.78 49.71
C PRO A 62 -48.40 -11.42 49.65
N GLY A 63 -49.16 -12.10 48.79
CA GLY A 63 -50.62 -12.20 48.92
C GLY A 63 -51.51 -11.49 47.89
N SER A 64 -51.15 -11.41 46.60
CA SER A 64 -52.07 -10.92 45.56
C SER A 64 -52.15 -11.87 44.36
N SER A 65 -53.39 -12.22 44.00
CA SER A 65 -53.78 -13.11 42.90
C SER A 65 -53.41 -12.54 41.53
N VAL A 66 -53.01 -13.44 40.63
CA VAL A 66 -52.70 -13.17 39.22
C VAL A 66 -53.98 -12.82 38.46
N ALA A 67 -54.33 -11.54 38.43
CA ALA A 67 -55.22 -10.96 37.42
C ALA A 67 -54.95 -9.45 37.38
N GLU A 68 -54.84 -8.92 36.15
CA GLU A 68 -54.59 -7.51 35.82
C GLU A 68 -53.15 -7.01 35.99
N VAL A 69 -52.31 -7.37 35.03
CA VAL A 69 -51.30 -6.43 34.50
C VAL A 69 -51.61 -6.24 33.02
N ASP A 70 -51.90 -4.98 32.68
CA ASP A 70 -52.36 -4.50 31.39
C ASP A 70 -51.35 -4.79 30.27
N ALA A 71 -51.71 -5.68 29.34
CA ALA A 71 -50.88 -6.17 28.24
C ALA A 71 -50.81 -5.17 27.06
N GLY A 72 -50.69 -3.87 27.35
CA GLY A 72 -50.72 -2.78 26.36
C GLY A 72 -49.45 -1.96 26.20
N LYS A 73 -48.39 -2.21 26.99
CA LYS A 73 -47.14 -1.41 26.94
C LYS A 73 -45.89 -2.25 27.05
N LEU A 74 -45.60 -3.06 26.03
CA LEU A 74 -44.26 -3.62 25.77
C LEU A 74 -44.26 -4.20 24.34
N VAL A 75 -44.09 -3.33 23.35
CA VAL A 75 -43.83 -3.75 21.97
C VAL A 75 -42.31 -3.87 21.83
N TYR A 76 -41.79 -5.09 21.95
CA TYR A 76 -40.49 -5.43 21.38
C TYR A 76 -40.72 -6.12 20.02
N PRO A 77 -40.01 -5.73 18.95
CA PRO A 77 -40.15 -6.38 17.66
C PRO A 77 -39.63 -7.82 17.75
N ALA A 78 -40.47 -8.76 17.29
CA ALA A 78 -40.22 -10.22 17.28
C ALA A 78 -38.99 -10.66 16.44
N ALA A 79 -38.22 -9.75 15.87
CA ALA A 79 -37.00 -10.03 15.12
C ALA A 79 -35.78 -10.35 16.02
N ALA A 80 -35.84 -10.09 17.32
CA ALA A 80 -34.69 -10.30 18.23
C ALA A 80 -34.65 -11.71 18.87
N LEU A 81 -35.71 -12.51 18.76
CA LEU A 81 -35.78 -13.84 19.40
C LEU A 81 -35.35 -14.99 18.49
N GLU A 82 -35.38 -14.82 17.15
CA GLU A 82 -34.87 -15.82 16.20
C GLU A 82 -33.34 -15.87 16.15
N PHE A 83 -32.65 -14.81 16.58
CA PHE A 83 -31.18 -14.77 16.55
C PHE A 83 -30.52 -15.42 17.79
N ALA A 84 -31.30 -15.75 18.83
CA ALA A 84 -30.78 -16.22 20.12
C ALA A 84 -30.95 -17.74 20.39
N LEU A 85 -31.66 -18.48 19.53
CA LEU A 85 -31.89 -19.93 19.68
C LEU A 85 -31.12 -20.79 18.67
N ALA A 86 -30.37 -20.19 17.74
CA ALA A 86 -29.49 -20.93 16.83
C ALA A 86 -28.08 -21.05 17.44
N GLY A 87 -27.91 -22.01 18.36
CA GLY A 87 -26.59 -22.42 18.84
C GLY A 87 -25.75 -23.11 17.73
N PRO A 88 -24.41 -23.10 17.81
CA PRO A 88 -23.52 -23.61 16.79
C PRO A 88 -23.39 -25.13 16.90
N SER A 89 -24.43 -25.87 16.51
CA SER A 89 -24.39 -27.33 16.48
C SER A 89 -25.52 -27.93 15.65
N SER A 90 -25.58 -27.56 14.36
CA SER A 90 -26.23 -28.36 13.30
C SER A 90 -25.86 -27.84 11.92
N PHE A 91 -24.56 -27.80 11.60
CA PHE A 91 -24.08 -27.73 10.22
C PHE A 91 -23.06 -28.85 9.99
N LEU A 92 -23.46 -30.08 10.31
CA LEU A 92 -22.97 -31.26 9.61
C LEU A 92 -24.02 -31.57 8.54
N HIS A 93 -23.97 -30.82 7.45
CA HIS A 93 -24.60 -31.21 6.20
C HIS A 93 -23.61 -31.03 5.07
N ASN A 94 -23.59 -32.07 4.25
CA ASN A 94 -22.62 -32.41 3.23
C ASN A 94 -22.60 -31.33 2.12
N ASN A 95 -21.68 -30.36 2.20
CA ASN A 95 -21.55 -29.29 1.21
C ASN A 95 -20.69 -29.73 0.02
N ASN A 96 -21.28 -30.52 -0.88
CA ASN A 96 -20.75 -30.79 -2.22
C ASN A 96 -21.35 -29.89 -3.30
N LYS A 97 -21.89 -28.70 -2.95
CA LYS A 97 -22.35 -27.71 -3.92
C LYS A 97 -21.53 -26.41 -3.81
N SER A 98 -21.03 -25.95 -4.95
CA SER A 98 -20.19 -24.76 -5.11
C SER A 98 -20.94 -23.49 -4.65
N PRO A 99 -20.32 -22.62 -3.83
CA PRO A 99 -20.98 -21.41 -3.28
C PRO A 99 -21.01 -20.23 -4.26
N LEU A 100 -20.90 -20.47 -5.57
CA LEU A 100 -20.78 -19.41 -6.58
C LEU A 100 -22.18 -19.02 -7.10
N SER A 101 -22.47 -17.72 -7.16
CA SER A 101 -23.63 -17.19 -7.90
C SER A 101 -23.55 -17.61 -9.37
N GLU A 102 -24.69 -17.70 -10.07
CA GLU A 102 -24.75 -18.06 -11.50
C GLU A 102 -23.83 -17.16 -12.36
N ASP A 103 -23.63 -15.90 -11.95
CA ASP A 103 -22.79 -14.93 -12.64
C ASP A 103 -21.28 -15.17 -12.52
N GLY A 104 -20.84 -16.04 -11.60
CA GLY A 104 -19.43 -16.33 -11.33
C GLY A 104 -18.68 -15.18 -10.64
N ILE A 105 -17.45 -15.43 -10.21
CA ILE A 105 -16.63 -14.41 -9.53
C ILE A 105 -15.78 -13.66 -10.54
N LYS A 106 -15.99 -12.35 -10.63
CA LYS A 106 -15.18 -11.47 -11.49
C LYS A 106 -13.75 -11.46 -11.02
N GLN A 107 -12.84 -11.56 -11.99
CA GLN A 107 -11.41 -11.50 -11.76
C GLN A 107 -10.73 -10.61 -12.79
N GLY A 108 -9.51 -10.19 -12.50
CA GLY A 108 -8.72 -9.35 -13.39
C GLY A 108 -7.24 -9.61 -13.22
N LYS A 109 -6.46 -9.44 -14.28
CA LYS A 109 -5.01 -9.57 -14.25
C LYS A 109 -4.34 -8.40 -14.95
N VAL A 110 -3.17 -7.97 -14.48
CA VAL A 110 -2.35 -6.94 -15.15
C VAL A 110 -1.06 -7.55 -15.67
N SER A 111 -0.55 -7.02 -16.79
CA SER A 111 0.72 -7.45 -17.36
C SER A 111 1.88 -6.60 -16.84
N ASP A 112 3.01 -7.26 -16.62
CA ASP A 112 4.31 -6.59 -16.55
C ASP A 112 5.03 -6.93 -17.85
N LEU A 113 5.25 -5.94 -18.72
CA LEU A 113 5.90 -6.15 -20.02
C LEU A 113 7.40 -5.84 -19.96
N ASP A 114 7.96 -5.63 -18.76
CA ASP A 114 9.31 -5.15 -18.56
C ASP A 114 9.59 -3.93 -19.46
N LYS A 115 10.70 -3.95 -20.21
CA LYS A 115 11.08 -2.88 -21.15
C LYS A 115 10.12 -2.75 -22.35
N ALA A 116 9.35 -3.79 -22.68
CA ALA A 116 8.39 -3.75 -23.79
C ALA A 116 7.12 -2.94 -23.46
N SER A 117 6.95 -2.50 -22.21
CA SER A 117 5.95 -1.51 -21.82
C SER A 117 6.10 -0.18 -22.57
N ARG A 118 7.32 0.17 -23.01
CA ARG A 118 7.62 1.42 -23.72
C ARG A 118 6.97 1.44 -25.10
N ASN A 119 6.15 2.46 -25.37
CA ASN A 119 5.67 2.71 -26.72
C ASN A 119 6.83 3.17 -27.63
N ALA A 120 7.01 2.51 -28.78
CA ALA A 120 8.09 2.79 -29.72
C ALA A 120 8.00 4.17 -30.40
N ARG A 121 6.81 4.77 -30.49
CA ARG A 121 6.57 6.03 -31.23
C ARG A 121 6.14 7.20 -30.36
N LYS A 122 5.43 6.93 -29.26
CA LYS A 122 4.90 7.95 -28.35
C LYS A 122 5.69 7.97 -27.06
N PHE A 123 5.74 9.11 -26.36
CA PHE A 123 6.28 9.18 -25.00
C PHE A 123 5.27 8.64 -23.97
N SER A 124 5.01 7.33 -24.04
CA SER A 124 4.10 6.62 -23.16
C SER A 124 4.58 5.21 -22.86
N TRP A 125 4.05 4.67 -21.77
CA TRP A 125 4.22 3.29 -21.32
C TRP A 125 2.86 2.68 -21.08
N HIS A 126 2.74 1.37 -21.25
CA HIS A 126 1.48 0.68 -21.11
C HIS A 126 1.60 -0.68 -20.46
N SER A 127 0.48 -1.10 -19.88
CA SER A 127 0.20 -2.43 -19.39
C SER A 127 -1.18 -2.86 -19.89
N PHE A 128 -1.47 -4.15 -19.85
CA PHE A 128 -2.75 -4.72 -20.23
C PHE A 128 -3.48 -5.24 -19.00
N TYR A 129 -4.72 -4.78 -18.81
CA TYR A 129 -5.65 -5.30 -17.83
C TYR A 129 -6.61 -6.27 -18.50
N ARG A 130 -6.50 -7.56 -18.22
CA ARG A 130 -7.40 -8.59 -18.77
C ARG A 130 -8.42 -9.02 -17.72
N ARG A 131 -9.69 -8.92 -18.08
CA ARG A 131 -10.83 -9.31 -17.24
C ARG A 131 -11.18 -10.77 -17.47
N GLY A 132 -11.64 -11.44 -16.42
CA GLY A 132 -12.15 -12.80 -16.50
C GLY A 132 -13.22 -13.08 -15.45
N VAL A 133 -13.73 -14.30 -15.46
CA VAL A 133 -14.69 -14.82 -14.50
C VAL A 133 -14.27 -16.23 -14.08
N LEU A 134 -14.25 -16.49 -12.78
CA LEU A 134 -14.11 -17.82 -12.21
C LEU A 134 -15.52 -18.39 -11.98
N ARG A 135 -15.86 -19.49 -12.64
CA ARG A 135 -17.17 -20.14 -12.54
C ARG A 135 -17.03 -21.52 -11.88
N ALA A 136 -18.13 -22.01 -11.33
CA ALA A 136 -18.21 -23.40 -10.94
C ALA A 136 -18.15 -24.27 -12.19
N ALA A 137 -17.41 -25.37 -12.14
CA ALA A 137 -17.41 -26.34 -13.22
C ALA A 137 -18.76 -27.05 -13.31
N PRO A 138 -19.18 -27.50 -14.52
CA PRO A 138 -20.38 -28.30 -14.68
C PRO A 138 -20.36 -29.57 -13.82
N GLU A 139 -21.54 -30.03 -13.39
CA GLU A 139 -21.70 -31.25 -12.61
C GLU A 139 -21.13 -32.46 -13.37
N GLY A 140 -20.31 -33.28 -12.69
CA GLY A 140 -19.59 -34.40 -13.30
C GLY A 140 -18.22 -34.07 -13.90
N SER A 141 -17.80 -32.80 -13.88
CA SER A 141 -16.42 -32.42 -14.23
C SER A 141 -15.43 -32.89 -13.17
N ARG A 142 -14.19 -33.20 -13.60
CA ARG A 142 -13.06 -33.45 -12.70
C ARG A 142 -12.57 -32.17 -12.01
N ALA A 143 -12.78 -31.01 -12.64
CA ALA A 143 -12.50 -29.70 -12.06
C ALA A 143 -13.65 -29.25 -11.15
N ARG A 144 -13.35 -28.42 -10.15
CA ARG A 144 -14.37 -27.70 -9.37
C ARG A 144 -14.66 -26.31 -9.95
N TYR A 145 -13.68 -25.70 -10.62
CA TYR A 145 -13.83 -24.39 -11.23
C TYR A 145 -13.38 -24.37 -12.70
N THR A 146 -13.90 -23.42 -13.46
CA THR A 146 -13.46 -23.05 -14.80
C THR A 146 -13.20 -21.56 -14.89
N ILE A 147 -12.27 -21.16 -15.76
CA ILE A 147 -11.91 -19.76 -15.95
C ILE A 147 -12.32 -19.33 -17.36
N GLU A 148 -13.10 -18.27 -17.43
CA GLU A 148 -13.50 -17.61 -18.67
C GLU A 148 -12.80 -16.25 -18.76
N TRP A 149 -12.05 -16.01 -19.84
CA TRP A 149 -11.44 -14.70 -20.09
C TRP A 149 -12.35 -13.87 -20.99
N LEU A 150 -12.61 -12.63 -20.58
CA LEU A 150 -13.52 -11.73 -21.27
C LEU A 150 -12.77 -10.86 -22.28
N GLY A 151 -12.22 -9.74 -21.83
CA GLY A 151 -11.56 -8.75 -22.68
C GLY A 151 -10.31 -8.17 -22.04
N THR A 152 -9.50 -7.53 -22.87
CA THR A 152 -8.23 -6.90 -22.47
C THR A 152 -8.29 -5.40 -22.75
N ASP A 153 -8.03 -4.60 -21.73
CA ASP A 153 -7.99 -3.15 -21.78
C ASP A 153 -6.53 -2.67 -21.65
N LYS A 154 -6.15 -1.65 -22.42
CA LYS A 154 -4.81 -1.06 -22.36
C LYS A 154 -4.80 0.07 -21.33
N LEU A 155 -3.99 -0.06 -20.30
CA LEU A 155 -3.68 0.99 -19.34
C LEU A 155 -2.43 1.74 -19.83
N GLU A 156 -2.45 3.06 -19.85
CA GLU A 156 -1.36 3.86 -20.40
C GLU A 156 -1.03 5.07 -19.50
N THR A 157 0.24 5.41 -19.41
CA THR A 157 0.75 6.59 -18.70
C THR A 157 1.86 7.27 -19.50
N MET A 158 2.09 8.55 -19.21
CA MET A 158 3.23 9.33 -19.72
C MET A 158 4.34 9.51 -18.68
N ILE A 159 4.14 9.01 -17.45
CA ILE A 159 5.11 9.13 -16.36
C ILE A 159 6.05 7.93 -16.38
N SER A 160 7.35 8.18 -16.20
CA SER A 160 8.36 7.13 -16.14
C SER A 160 9.53 7.52 -15.25
N VAL A 161 10.31 6.51 -14.85
CA VAL A 161 11.61 6.67 -14.22
C VAL A 161 12.62 5.93 -15.09
N LYS A 162 13.72 6.59 -15.47
CA LYS A 162 14.77 6.02 -16.34
C LYS A 162 14.19 5.36 -17.62
N ASN A 163 13.20 6.01 -18.24
CA ASN A 163 12.52 5.55 -19.46
C ASN A 163 11.77 4.20 -19.31
N ARG A 164 11.34 3.84 -18.09
CA ARG A 164 10.57 2.63 -17.75
C ARG A 164 9.37 2.99 -16.85
N SER A 165 8.25 2.28 -17.03
CA SER A 165 6.99 2.48 -16.30
C SER A 165 5.97 1.41 -16.68
N MET A 166 4.84 1.34 -15.99
CA MET A 166 3.75 0.35 -16.21
C MET A 166 4.19 -1.12 -16.14
N GLU A 167 5.27 -1.37 -15.41
CA GLU A 167 5.70 -2.70 -14.98
C GLU A 167 4.91 -3.00 -13.70
N LEU A 168 3.66 -3.45 -13.88
CA LEU A 168 2.68 -3.58 -12.81
C LEU A 168 2.84 -4.95 -12.13
N SER A 169 3.41 -4.96 -10.93
CA SER A 169 3.73 -6.22 -10.21
C SER A 169 2.57 -6.77 -9.39
N ASP A 170 1.68 -5.92 -8.86
CA ASP A 170 0.51 -6.39 -8.11
C ASP A 170 -0.75 -5.52 -8.37
N LEU A 171 -1.93 -6.07 -8.08
CA LEU A 171 -3.29 -5.56 -8.32
C LEU A 171 -4.19 -5.98 -7.15
N VAL A 172 -4.67 -5.03 -6.37
CA VAL A 172 -5.37 -5.26 -5.10
C VAL A 172 -6.60 -4.37 -4.99
N MET A 173 -7.69 -4.91 -4.44
CA MET A 173 -8.83 -4.09 -4.03
C MET A 173 -8.59 -3.53 -2.65
N TYR A 174 -8.71 -2.23 -2.51
CA TYR A 174 -8.58 -1.52 -1.25
C TYR A 174 -9.59 -0.37 -1.22
N ASP A 175 -10.36 -0.28 -0.14
CA ASP A 175 -11.37 0.77 0.05
C ASP A 175 -12.32 0.96 -1.16
N GLY A 176 -12.85 -0.15 -1.68
CA GLY A 176 -13.77 -0.17 -2.83
C GLY A 176 -13.12 0.19 -4.19
N LYS A 177 -11.82 0.44 -4.22
CA LYS A 177 -11.06 0.83 -5.41
C LYS A 177 -10.03 -0.22 -5.77
N LEU A 178 -9.70 -0.28 -7.05
CA LEU A 178 -8.69 -1.18 -7.58
C LEU A 178 -7.36 -0.44 -7.70
N PHE A 179 -6.30 -0.97 -7.09
CA PHE A 179 -4.97 -0.38 -7.13
C PHE A 179 -3.97 -1.32 -7.80
N ALA A 180 -3.10 -0.77 -8.64
CA ALA A 180 -1.97 -1.46 -9.25
C ALA A 180 -0.65 -0.73 -8.94
N MET A 181 0.41 -1.47 -8.69
CA MET A 181 1.69 -0.90 -8.25
C MET A 181 2.77 -1.14 -9.29
N CYS A 182 3.49 -0.08 -9.66
CA CYS A 182 4.59 -0.16 -10.60
C CYS A 182 5.94 -0.23 -9.87
N ASP A 183 6.67 -1.32 -10.08
CA ASP A 183 7.89 -1.65 -9.35
C ASP A 183 9.11 -0.81 -9.76
N ILE A 184 9.08 -0.20 -10.94
CA ILE A 184 10.13 0.72 -11.41
C ILE A 184 9.92 2.13 -10.88
N THR A 185 8.67 2.61 -10.94
CA THR A 185 8.37 4.01 -10.62
C THR A 185 7.97 4.21 -9.16
N GLY A 186 7.71 3.13 -8.43
CA GLY A 186 7.15 3.16 -7.07
C GLY A 186 5.74 3.76 -7.04
N LEU A 187 5.09 3.97 -8.18
CA LEU A 187 3.77 4.59 -8.25
C LEU A 187 2.68 3.57 -7.96
N VAL A 188 1.71 3.99 -7.16
CA VAL A 188 0.43 3.31 -6.96
C VAL A 188 -0.59 3.99 -7.86
N PHE A 189 -1.19 3.21 -8.75
CA PHE A 189 -2.24 3.64 -9.67
C PHE A 189 -3.60 3.14 -9.19
N GLU A 190 -4.60 4.01 -9.11
CA GLU A 190 -6.00 3.60 -9.07
C GLU A 190 -6.44 3.23 -10.49
N VAL A 191 -6.79 1.97 -10.71
CA VAL A 191 -7.31 1.46 -11.98
C VAL A 191 -8.82 1.59 -11.95
N ASP A 192 -9.40 2.27 -12.93
CA ASP A 192 -10.84 2.32 -13.15
C ASP A 192 -11.18 1.36 -14.31
N PRO A 193 -11.74 0.17 -14.03
CA PRO A 193 -12.07 -0.82 -15.07
C PRO A 193 -13.14 -0.33 -16.05
N VAL A 194 -13.99 0.61 -15.64
CA VAL A 194 -15.09 1.13 -16.47
C VAL A 194 -14.56 2.16 -17.45
N LYS A 195 -13.77 3.12 -16.95
CA LYS A 195 -13.12 4.14 -17.79
C LYS A 195 -11.92 3.61 -18.55
N ARG A 196 -11.37 2.45 -18.15
CA ARG A 196 -10.18 1.82 -18.73
C ARG A 196 -8.94 2.73 -18.59
N LEU A 197 -8.84 3.39 -17.45
CA LEU A 197 -7.77 4.35 -17.15
C LEU A 197 -7.07 3.97 -15.85
N ALA A 198 -5.81 4.38 -15.74
CA ALA A 198 -5.00 4.25 -14.53
C ALA A 198 -4.59 5.64 -14.07
N PHE A 199 -4.98 6.01 -12.85
CA PHE A 199 -4.74 7.33 -12.28
C PHE A 199 -3.70 7.24 -11.17
N GLN A 200 -2.70 8.13 -11.17
CA GLN A 200 -1.70 8.15 -10.11
C GLN A 200 -2.33 8.56 -8.79
N ARG A 201 -1.89 7.93 -7.69
CA ARG A 201 -2.38 8.23 -6.33
C ARG A 201 -1.25 8.47 -5.35
N LEU A 202 -0.27 7.56 -5.32
CA LEU A 202 0.83 7.61 -4.37
C LEU A 202 2.15 7.31 -5.08
N ALA A 203 3.24 7.85 -4.53
CA ALA A 203 4.60 7.51 -4.90
C ALA A 203 5.31 6.95 -3.66
N LEU A 204 5.83 5.73 -3.77
CA LEU A 204 6.45 5.01 -2.67
C LEU A 204 7.98 5.12 -2.77
N PRO A 205 8.65 5.78 -1.81
CA PRO A 205 10.12 5.78 -1.73
C PRO A 205 10.64 4.42 -1.25
N ASP A 206 11.84 4.02 -1.70
CA ASP A 206 12.42 2.73 -1.35
C ASP A 206 12.82 2.63 0.14
N GLY A 207 13.07 1.41 0.63
CA GLY A 207 13.62 1.15 1.95
C GLY A 207 12.79 1.76 3.09
N ASN A 208 13.46 2.45 4.01
CA ASN A 208 12.82 3.13 5.15
C ASN A 208 12.05 4.41 4.81
N GLY A 209 11.89 4.72 3.52
CA GLY A 209 11.22 5.91 3.02
C GLY A 209 12.10 7.16 2.93
N LYS A 210 13.41 7.05 3.23
CA LYS A 210 14.42 8.11 3.05
C LYS A 210 15.41 7.79 1.92
N VAL A 211 15.03 6.90 1.01
CA VAL A 211 15.83 6.50 -0.15
C VAL A 211 15.26 7.16 -1.40
N LEU A 212 16.14 7.77 -2.20
CA LEU A 212 15.78 8.49 -3.45
C LEU A 212 15.22 7.56 -4.53
N LYS A 213 15.63 6.30 -4.52
CA LYS A 213 15.16 5.28 -5.46
C LYS A 213 13.67 5.01 -5.21
N PRO A 214 12.85 4.79 -6.25
CA PRO A 214 11.49 4.32 -6.06
C PRO A 214 11.42 2.90 -5.50
N PHE A 215 10.40 2.63 -4.69
CA PHE A 215 10.17 1.34 -4.08
C PHE A 215 9.83 0.28 -5.14
N LYS A 216 10.58 -0.82 -5.14
CA LYS A 216 10.31 -1.98 -5.99
C LYS A 216 9.23 -2.85 -5.35
N SER A 217 7.98 -2.51 -5.60
CA SER A 217 6.82 -3.28 -5.14
C SER A 217 6.69 -4.60 -5.89
N GLU A 218 6.49 -5.71 -5.18
CA GLU A 218 6.31 -7.03 -5.78
C GLU A 218 5.00 -7.69 -5.37
N TRP A 219 4.46 -7.33 -4.20
CA TRP A 219 3.23 -7.89 -3.71
C TRP A 219 2.45 -6.89 -2.88
N ALA A 220 1.15 -7.12 -2.75
CA ALA A 220 0.28 -6.36 -1.88
C ALA A 220 -0.91 -7.13 -1.35
N THR A 221 -1.34 -6.72 -0.16
CA THR A 221 -2.50 -7.29 0.52
C THR A 221 -3.14 -6.27 1.44
N VAL A 222 -4.33 -6.58 1.94
CA VAL A 222 -5.05 -5.74 2.90
C VAL A 222 -5.16 -6.49 4.20
N LYS A 223 -4.65 -5.88 5.29
CA LYS A 223 -4.78 -6.40 6.65
C LYS A 223 -5.47 -5.36 7.50
N ASP A 224 -6.61 -5.73 8.08
CA ASP A 224 -7.34 -4.93 9.07
C ASP A 224 -7.59 -3.47 8.62
N GLY A 225 -7.95 -3.29 7.34
CA GLY A 225 -8.23 -1.97 6.75
C GLY A 225 -7.00 -1.17 6.30
N ILE A 226 -5.81 -1.75 6.37
CA ILE A 226 -4.55 -1.14 5.92
C ILE A 226 -4.05 -1.88 4.67
N LEU A 227 -3.70 -1.12 3.63
CA LEU A 227 -3.04 -1.65 2.45
C LEU A 227 -1.55 -1.81 2.74
N LEU A 228 -1.04 -3.02 2.57
CA LEU A 228 0.35 -3.38 2.76
C LEU A 228 0.96 -3.69 1.40
N VAL A 229 2.08 -3.06 1.08
CA VAL A 229 2.81 -3.22 -0.19
C VAL A 229 4.25 -3.57 0.13
N GLY A 230 4.69 -4.75 -0.30
CA GLY A 230 6.04 -5.25 -0.03
C GLY A 230 6.87 -5.47 -1.28
N SER A 231 8.15 -5.73 -1.05
CA SER A 231 9.15 -6.02 -2.09
C SER A 231 9.60 -7.49 -1.99
N MET A 232 10.65 -7.84 -2.72
CA MET A 232 11.16 -9.22 -2.88
C MET A 232 11.55 -9.91 -1.56
N GLY A 233 11.86 -9.17 -0.49
CA GLY A 233 12.15 -9.70 0.84
C GLY A 233 13.55 -10.30 1.06
N ARG A 234 14.42 -10.25 0.05
CA ARG A 234 15.85 -10.64 0.17
C ARG A 234 16.77 -9.43 0.24
N GLU A 235 18.03 -9.65 0.60
CA GLU A 235 19.08 -8.65 0.53
C GLU A 235 19.41 -8.27 -0.92
N TRP A 236 19.79 -7.02 -1.13
CA TRP A 236 20.45 -6.60 -2.36
C TRP A 236 21.94 -6.95 -2.26
N VAL A 237 22.41 -7.71 -3.25
CA VAL A 237 23.77 -8.22 -3.31
C VAL A 237 24.41 -7.65 -4.57
N GLY A 238 25.61 -7.09 -4.41
CA GLY A 238 26.39 -6.57 -5.52
C GLY A 238 27.09 -7.68 -6.32
N ASP A 239 27.75 -7.29 -7.41
CA ASP A 239 28.37 -8.24 -8.36
C ASP A 239 29.44 -9.16 -7.74
N GLN A 240 30.04 -8.76 -6.60
CA GLN A 240 31.06 -9.55 -5.90
C GLN A 240 30.47 -10.40 -4.76
N GLY A 241 29.14 -10.51 -4.66
CA GLY A 241 28.46 -11.34 -3.65
C GLY A 241 28.32 -10.69 -2.27
N GLN A 242 28.72 -9.43 -2.10
CA GLN A 242 28.56 -8.67 -0.87
C GLN A 242 27.16 -8.05 -0.75
N ILE A 243 26.60 -8.05 0.46
CA ILE A 243 25.34 -7.37 0.73
C ILE A 243 25.57 -5.85 0.68
N GLU A 244 24.83 -5.16 -0.19
CA GLU A 244 24.89 -3.70 -0.32
C GLU A 244 23.90 -3.02 0.62
N HIS A 245 22.66 -3.49 0.65
CA HIS A 245 21.58 -2.92 1.47
C HIS A 245 20.39 -3.88 1.65
N PHE A 246 19.43 -3.50 2.50
CA PHE A 246 18.27 -4.31 2.90
C PHE A 246 16.93 -3.67 2.50
N ASP A 247 16.91 -2.76 1.51
CA ASP A 247 15.72 -1.93 1.24
C ASP A 247 14.50 -2.75 0.79
N SER A 248 14.70 -3.87 0.09
CA SER A 248 13.65 -4.83 -0.30
C SER A 248 13.04 -5.60 0.87
N GLN A 249 13.54 -5.41 2.10
CA GLN A 249 12.97 -5.98 3.32
C GLN A 249 12.11 -4.98 4.10
N TRP A 250 11.82 -3.82 3.52
CA TRP A 250 10.85 -2.86 4.06
C TRP A 250 9.48 -3.06 3.44
N LEU A 251 8.45 -2.87 4.25
CA LEU A 251 7.05 -2.87 3.86
C LEU A 251 6.52 -1.43 3.87
N LYS A 252 5.60 -1.10 2.96
CA LYS A 252 4.84 0.14 2.99
C LYS A 252 3.42 -0.13 3.49
N SER A 253 3.03 0.49 4.59
CA SER A 253 1.65 0.49 5.07
C SER A 253 0.96 1.78 4.67
N ILE A 254 -0.23 1.66 4.11
CA ILE A 254 -1.01 2.74 3.55
C ILE A 254 -2.39 2.71 4.21
N ASP A 255 -2.72 3.76 4.95
CA ASP A 255 -4.04 3.90 5.58
C ASP A 255 -5.10 4.42 4.60
N LYS A 256 -6.36 4.45 5.05
CA LYS A 256 -7.50 4.94 4.25
C LYS A 256 -7.41 6.41 3.85
N ASN A 257 -6.55 7.19 4.53
CA ASN A 257 -6.30 8.59 4.23
C ASN A 257 -5.11 8.77 3.28
N GLY A 258 -4.49 7.67 2.83
CA GLY A 258 -3.30 7.69 1.97
C GLY A 258 -1.99 7.97 2.72
N ARG A 259 -1.98 7.93 4.06
CA ARG A 259 -0.74 8.08 4.83
C ARG A 259 0.12 6.83 4.66
N VAL A 260 1.39 7.05 4.33
CA VAL A 260 2.36 5.99 4.09
C VAL A 260 3.35 5.90 5.25
N GLU A 261 3.50 4.73 5.82
CA GLU A 261 4.55 4.41 6.80
C GLU A 261 5.44 3.28 6.27
N SER A 262 6.73 3.32 6.63
CA SER A 262 7.68 2.27 6.27
C SER A 262 7.97 1.39 7.47
N LEU A 263 7.64 0.10 7.35
CA LEU A 263 7.79 -0.89 8.41
C LEU A 263 8.99 -1.79 8.10
N ASN A 264 9.89 -1.96 9.07
CA ASN A 264 11.02 -2.87 8.93
C ASN A 264 10.52 -4.32 9.04
N TRP A 265 10.50 -5.04 7.93
CA TRP A 265 10.04 -6.41 7.83
C TRP A 265 11.17 -7.43 7.80
N ARG A 266 12.43 -7.00 7.97
CA ARG A 266 13.59 -7.90 7.99
C ARG A 266 13.44 -9.07 8.99
N PRO A 267 13.04 -8.87 10.27
CA PRO A 267 12.87 -10.00 11.19
C PRO A 267 11.83 -11.02 10.70
N VAL A 268 10.79 -10.55 10.01
CA VAL A 268 9.74 -11.40 9.42
C VAL A 268 10.32 -12.24 8.29
N TYR A 269 11.06 -11.62 7.35
CA TYR A 269 11.70 -12.36 6.25
C TYR A 269 12.76 -13.35 6.75
N GLU A 270 13.51 -13.01 7.79
CA GLU A 270 14.46 -13.92 8.45
C GLU A 270 13.74 -15.12 9.09
N ALA A 271 12.61 -14.90 9.76
CA ALA A 271 11.79 -15.99 10.32
C ALA A 271 11.22 -16.92 9.23
N LEU A 272 10.73 -16.35 8.11
CA LEU A 272 10.28 -17.14 6.96
C LEU A 272 11.42 -17.99 6.39
N ARG A 273 12.61 -17.41 6.20
CA ARG A 273 13.80 -18.13 5.71
C ARG A 273 14.28 -19.23 6.65
N ALA A 274 14.23 -18.98 7.96
CA ALA A 274 14.56 -19.98 8.97
C ALA A 274 13.59 -21.17 8.90
N ALA A 275 12.28 -20.90 8.84
CA ALA A 275 11.26 -21.94 8.76
C ALA A 275 11.35 -22.77 7.46
N SER A 276 11.72 -22.16 6.35
CA SER A 276 11.85 -22.82 5.04
C SER A 276 13.24 -23.39 4.72
N ASN A 277 14.18 -23.37 5.66
CA ASN A 277 15.58 -23.79 5.44
C ASN A 277 16.28 -23.04 4.28
N THR A 278 15.97 -21.76 4.09
CA THR A 278 16.57 -20.87 3.06
C THR A 278 17.33 -19.70 3.68
N SER A 279 17.87 -19.92 4.87
CA SER A 279 18.78 -18.98 5.53
C SER A 279 20.07 -18.81 4.72
N SER A 280 20.77 -17.68 4.93
CA SER A 280 22.02 -17.37 4.23
C SER A 280 23.02 -18.54 4.33
N PRO A 281 23.69 -18.93 3.23
CA PRO A 281 23.77 -18.27 1.92
C PRO A 281 22.57 -18.51 0.98
N GLY A 282 21.61 -19.36 1.32
CA GLY A 282 20.35 -19.51 0.57
C GLY A 282 19.48 -18.25 0.61
N TYR A 283 18.35 -18.24 -0.09
CA TYR A 283 17.43 -17.10 -0.14
C TYR A 283 16.00 -17.50 -0.45
N LEU A 284 15.09 -16.56 -0.22
CA LEU A 284 13.67 -16.66 -0.54
C LEU A 284 13.23 -15.37 -1.24
N TRP A 285 12.50 -15.51 -2.34
CA TRP A 285 11.98 -14.38 -3.12
C TRP A 285 10.46 -14.36 -3.04
N HIS A 286 9.88 -13.22 -2.68
CA HIS A 286 8.45 -13.06 -2.43
C HIS A 286 7.75 -12.17 -3.46
N GLU A 287 6.74 -12.70 -4.14
CA GLU A 287 5.80 -11.94 -5.00
C GLU A 287 4.33 -12.31 -4.75
N ALA A 288 4.06 -13.44 -4.08
CA ALA A 288 2.70 -13.87 -3.79
C ALA A 288 2.50 -13.98 -2.27
N VAL A 289 2.07 -12.88 -1.66
CA VAL A 289 1.82 -12.76 -0.22
C VAL A 289 0.43 -12.19 0.01
N ILE A 290 -0.37 -12.85 0.85
CA ILE A 290 -1.67 -12.32 1.30
C ILE A 290 -1.90 -12.50 2.80
N TRP A 291 -2.72 -11.60 3.34
CA TRP A 291 -3.38 -11.79 4.62
C TRP A 291 -4.77 -12.40 4.40
N ASP A 292 -5.04 -13.54 5.04
CA ASP A 292 -6.39 -14.08 5.12
C ASP A 292 -7.08 -13.65 6.42
N ALA A 293 -8.03 -12.74 6.29
CA ALA A 293 -8.79 -12.21 7.43
C ALA A 293 -9.64 -13.28 8.15
N LEU A 294 -10.13 -14.31 7.44
CA LEU A 294 -10.96 -15.36 8.04
C LEU A 294 -10.10 -16.33 8.86
N LEU A 295 -8.95 -16.74 8.33
CA LEU A 295 -8.03 -17.64 9.02
C LEU A 295 -7.11 -16.92 10.02
N ARG A 296 -7.05 -15.58 9.95
CA ARG A 296 -6.10 -14.75 10.70
C ARG A 296 -4.65 -15.21 10.53
N ARG A 297 -4.30 -15.56 9.29
CA ARG A 297 -2.97 -16.08 8.92
C ARG A 297 -2.43 -15.39 7.68
N TRP A 298 -1.11 -15.33 7.62
CA TRP A 298 -0.39 -14.96 6.42
C TRP A 298 -0.20 -16.20 5.55
N LEU A 299 -0.41 -16.02 4.24
CA LEU A 299 -0.09 -17.02 3.24
C LEU A 299 0.97 -16.46 2.31
N VAL A 300 2.05 -17.21 2.15
CA VAL A 300 3.17 -16.84 1.28
C VAL A 300 3.44 -18.00 0.33
N LEU A 301 3.38 -17.72 -0.96
CA LEU A 301 3.89 -18.58 -2.02
C LEU A 301 5.16 -17.92 -2.57
N PRO A 302 6.36 -18.32 -2.13
CA PRO A 302 7.58 -17.74 -2.66
C PRO A 302 7.69 -17.98 -4.17
N ARG A 303 8.17 -16.97 -4.90
CA ARG A 303 8.47 -17.11 -6.33
C ARG A 303 9.64 -18.06 -6.53
N LYS A 304 10.72 -17.80 -5.78
CA LYS A 304 11.98 -18.52 -5.86
C LYS A 304 12.47 -18.92 -4.47
N ALA A 305 13.16 -20.04 -4.39
CA ALA A 305 13.78 -20.53 -3.16
C ALA A 305 15.11 -21.22 -3.47
N SER A 306 16.13 -20.91 -2.66
CA SER A 306 17.40 -21.63 -2.64
C SER A 306 17.78 -21.92 -1.19
N GLU A 307 18.10 -23.18 -0.89
CA GLU A 307 18.47 -23.61 0.46
C GLU A 307 19.94 -23.34 0.79
N ARG A 308 20.83 -23.36 -0.22
CA ARG A 308 22.29 -23.40 0.00
C ARG A 308 23.09 -22.47 -0.91
N GLU A 309 22.53 -22.07 -2.04
CA GLU A 309 23.25 -21.28 -3.03
C GLU A 309 22.81 -19.82 -2.95
N PRO A 310 23.76 -18.87 -2.99
CA PRO A 310 23.42 -17.46 -3.06
C PRO A 310 22.70 -17.13 -4.37
N TYR A 311 21.99 -16.01 -4.36
CA TYR A 311 21.35 -15.50 -5.56
C TYR A 311 22.39 -15.22 -6.65
N SER A 312 22.14 -15.75 -7.84
CA SER A 312 22.73 -15.27 -9.09
C SER A 312 21.62 -15.15 -10.14
N PRO A 313 21.65 -14.15 -11.03
CA PRO A 313 20.63 -13.98 -12.06
C PRO A 313 20.41 -15.25 -12.90
N GLU A 314 21.48 -15.95 -13.27
CA GLU A 314 21.42 -17.12 -14.15
C GLU A 314 20.82 -18.35 -13.46
N SER A 315 21.21 -18.58 -12.20
CA SER A 315 20.71 -19.74 -11.47
C SER A 315 19.27 -19.53 -11.01
N ASP A 316 18.86 -18.30 -10.71
CA ASP A 316 17.53 -17.93 -10.22
C ASP A 316 16.40 -18.22 -11.22
N GLU A 317 16.67 -18.19 -12.52
CA GLU A 317 15.70 -18.56 -13.57
C GLU A 317 15.05 -19.93 -13.30
N THR A 318 15.80 -20.85 -12.69
CA THR A 318 15.35 -22.22 -12.38
C THR A 318 15.13 -22.52 -10.89
N ARG A 319 14.97 -21.50 -10.04
CA ARG A 319 14.73 -21.65 -8.58
C ARG A 319 13.26 -21.61 -8.15
N GLY A 320 12.33 -21.87 -9.06
CA GLY A 320 10.90 -21.97 -8.75
C GLY A 320 10.62 -22.99 -7.64
N THR A 321 9.62 -22.71 -6.81
CA THR A 321 9.27 -23.56 -5.65
C THR A 321 7.78 -23.92 -5.63
N ASN A 322 7.44 -24.95 -4.87
CA ASN A 322 6.06 -25.35 -4.56
C ASN A 322 5.70 -25.15 -3.07
N MET A 323 6.53 -24.43 -2.32
CA MET A 323 6.28 -24.13 -0.91
C MET A 323 5.07 -23.21 -0.73
N LEU A 324 4.28 -23.48 0.31
CA LEU A 324 3.29 -22.59 0.89
C LEU A 324 3.65 -22.38 2.36
N LEU A 325 3.96 -21.15 2.75
CA LEU A 325 4.21 -20.79 4.14
C LEU A 325 2.92 -20.24 4.74
N LEU A 326 2.42 -20.89 5.78
CA LEU A 326 1.29 -20.42 6.57
C LEU A 326 1.82 -19.90 7.90
N ALA A 327 1.73 -18.60 8.13
CA ALA A 327 2.22 -17.99 9.36
C ALA A 327 1.10 -17.42 10.23
N SER A 328 1.27 -17.51 11.55
CA SER A 328 0.48 -16.74 12.51
C SER A 328 0.66 -15.24 12.28
N GLU A 329 -0.26 -14.44 12.81
CA GLU A 329 -0.25 -12.98 12.65
C GLU A 329 1.07 -12.30 13.01
N ASP A 330 1.71 -12.80 14.07
CA ASP A 330 2.98 -12.33 14.64
C ASP A 330 4.20 -13.10 14.12
N PHE A 331 4.00 -14.02 13.18
CA PHE A 331 5.02 -14.92 12.63
C PHE A 331 5.74 -15.81 13.67
N SER A 332 5.16 -15.98 14.87
CA SER A 332 5.71 -16.88 15.90
C SER A 332 5.56 -18.36 15.55
N GLN A 333 4.57 -18.69 14.72
CA GLN A 333 4.36 -20.03 14.18
C GLN A 333 4.33 -19.96 12.66
N ILE A 334 5.20 -20.72 12.00
CA ILE A 334 5.28 -20.80 10.55
C ILE A 334 5.26 -22.27 10.15
N GLU A 335 4.23 -22.66 9.43
CA GLU A 335 4.06 -23.99 8.85
C GLU A 335 4.45 -23.96 7.38
N VAL A 336 5.24 -24.95 6.94
CA VAL A 336 5.71 -25.07 5.56
C VAL A 336 5.03 -26.25 4.90
N LEU A 337 4.11 -25.96 4.00
CA LEU A 337 3.37 -26.93 3.18
C LEU A 337 3.90 -26.96 1.74
N ARG A 338 3.44 -27.92 0.95
CA ARG A 338 3.74 -28.02 -0.49
C ARG A 338 2.46 -28.13 -1.29
N ILE A 339 2.33 -27.30 -2.33
CA ILE A 339 1.14 -27.22 -3.20
C ILE A 339 1.53 -27.64 -4.61
N GLY A 340 1.08 -28.83 -5.03
CA GLY A 340 1.32 -29.36 -6.36
C GLY A 340 2.78 -29.76 -6.64
N PRO A 341 3.10 -30.10 -7.89
CA PRO A 341 4.45 -30.50 -8.27
C PRO A 341 5.44 -29.33 -8.20
N LEU A 342 6.70 -29.67 -7.88
CA LEU A 342 7.82 -28.75 -8.04
C LEU A 342 8.13 -28.59 -9.52
N GLU A 343 8.13 -27.35 -9.99
CA GLU A 343 8.43 -26.99 -11.37
C GLU A 343 9.49 -25.89 -11.34
N PRO A 344 10.79 -26.25 -11.41
CA PRO A 344 11.89 -25.33 -11.14
C PRO A 344 11.89 -24.07 -12.02
N GLU A 345 11.41 -24.16 -13.25
CA GLU A 345 11.32 -23.03 -14.19
C GLU A 345 10.14 -22.08 -13.89
N TRP A 346 9.20 -22.48 -13.02
CA TRP A 346 7.97 -21.75 -12.74
C TRP A 346 7.92 -21.22 -11.31
N GLY A 347 7.91 -19.90 -11.15
CA GLY A 347 7.77 -19.23 -9.86
C GLY A 347 6.37 -18.66 -9.65
N PHE A 348 5.86 -18.70 -8.41
CA PHE A 348 4.61 -18.00 -8.08
C PHE A 348 4.78 -16.48 -8.15
N ALA A 349 3.83 -15.80 -8.80
CA ALA A 349 3.88 -14.35 -9.02
C ALA A 349 2.74 -13.60 -8.32
N ALA A 350 1.60 -14.26 -8.10
CA ALA A 350 0.49 -13.68 -7.33
C ALA A 350 -0.36 -14.73 -6.64
N LEU A 351 -1.07 -14.31 -5.60
CA LEU A 351 -1.96 -15.13 -4.81
C LEU A 351 -3.19 -14.32 -4.39
N ARG A 352 -4.39 -14.90 -4.49
CA ARG A 352 -5.64 -14.35 -3.97
C ARG A 352 -6.50 -15.44 -3.37
N LYS A 353 -7.20 -15.10 -2.28
CA LYS A 353 -8.28 -15.94 -1.76
C LYS A 353 -9.49 -15.86 -2.68
N VAL A 354 -10.14 -16.99 -2.92
CA VAL A 354 -11.42 -17.03 -3.65
C VAL A 354 -12.53 -16.58 -2.68
N PRO A 355 -13.22 -15.46 -2.96
CA PRO A 355 -14.30 -14.96 -2.10
C PRO A 355 -15.40 -16.00 -1.88
N GLY A 356 -16.00 -15.99 -0.68
CA GLY A 356 -17.05 -16.94 -0.31
C GLY A 356 -16.56 -18.36 0.00
N THR A 357 -15.25 -18.60 0.02
CA THR A 357 -14.65 -19.87 0.42
C THR A 357 -13.84 -19.72 1.71
N ASN A 358 -13.70 -20.81 2.47
CA ASN A 358 -12.94 -20.80 3.72
C ASN A 358 -11.44 -20.87 3.48
N ASP A 359 -11.02 -21.67 2.51
CA ASP A 359 -9.63 -22.12 2.33
C ASP A 359 -9.23 -22.30 0.86
N THR A 360 -9.99 -21.75 -0.09
CA THR A 360 -9.67 -21.85 -1.51
C THR A 360 -8.93 -20.60 -2.00
N TYR A 361 -7.88 -20.82 -2.77
CA TYR A 361 -6.99 -19.79 -3.28
C TYR A 361 -6.72 -19.98 -4.77
N MET A 362 -6.39 -18.88 -5.43
CA MET A 362 -5.99 -18.86 -6.82
C MET A 362 -4.65 -18.14 -6.92
N ALA A 363 -3.74 -18.69 -7.70
CA ALA A 363 -2.40 -18.16 -7.86
C ALA A 363 -1.97 -18.17 -9.31
N LEU A 364 -1.01 -17.31 -9.63
CA LEU A 364 -0.32 -17.29 -10.91
C LEU A 364 1.09 -17.82 -10.74
N LYS A 365 1.53 -18.61 -11.71
CA LYS A 365 2.94 -18.95 -11.90
C LYS A 365 3.44 -18.36 -13.21
N VAL A 366 4.67 -17.87 -13.18
CA VAL A 366 5.37 -17.31 -14.34
C VAL A 366 6.65 -18.09 -14.59
N LEU A 367 6.90 -18.38 -15.87
CA LEU A 367 8.15 -18.91 -16.39
C LEU A 367 8.90 -17.78 -17.06
N GLU A 368 10.16 -17.59 -16.69
CA GLU A 368 11.11 -16.63 -17.26
C GLU A 368 12.45 -17.35 -17.34
N VAL A 369 12.70 -17.99 -18.49
CA VAL A 369 13.94 -18.74 -18.75
C VAL A 369 14.45 -18.30 -20.12
N GLY A 370 15.62 -17.65 -20.15
CA GLY A 370 16.11 -16.94 -21.33
C GLY A 370 15.09 -15.93 -21.87
N GLU A 371 14.72 -16.05 -23.14
CA GLU A 371 13.73 -15.16 -23.78
C GLU A 371 12.28 -15.65 -23.66
N ARG A 372 12.08 -16.85 -23.12
CA ARG A 372 10.73 -17.45 -23.03
C ARG A 372 10.04 -16.91 -21.80
N THR A 373 8.86 -16.32 -22.00
CA THR A 373 7.99 -15.89 -20.91
C THR A 373 6.57 -16.42 -21.05
N GLU A 374 6.09 -17.13 -20.04
CA GLU A 374 4.74 -17.72 -20.03
C GLU A 374 4.10 -17.56 -18.66
N THR A 375 2.76 -17.52 -18.63
CA THR A 375 1.99 -17.47 -17.38
C THR A 375 0.99 -18.60 -17.36
N LYS A 376 0.78 -19.18 -16.17
CA LYS A 376 -0.28 -20.15 -15.94
C LYS A 376 -0.98 -19.87 -14.62
N VAL A 377 -2.20 -20.35 -14.53
CA VAL A 377 -3.08 -20.14 -13.39
C VAL A 377 -3.43 -21.46 -12.72
N VAL A 378 -3.56 -21.42 -11.39
CA VAL A 378 -3.94 -22.56 -10.56
C VAL A 378 -4.97 -22.10 -9.53
N VAL A 379 -5.94 -22.97 -9.23
CA VAL A 379 -6.84 -22.83 -8.08
C VAL A 379 -6.65 -24.05 -7.20
N PHE A 380 -6.44 -23.86 -5.90
CA PHE A 380 -6.17 -24.92 -4.95
C PHE A 380 -6.81 -24.64 -3.59
N ASP A 381 -7.00 -25.67 -2.76
CA ASP A 381 -7.37 -25.54 -1.35
C ASP A 381 -6.17 -25.78 -0.41
N LEU A 382 -6.31 -25.46 0.89
CA LEU A 382 -5.24 -25.68 1.87
C LEU A 382 -4.93 -27.15 2.13
N SER A 383 -5.82 -28.07 1.71
CA SER A 383 -5.55 -29.50 1.74
C SER A 383 -4.62 -29.95 0.60
N GLY A 384 -4.31 -29.05 -0.34
CA GLY A 384 -3.44 -29.30 -1.49
C GLY A 384 -4.16 -29.84 -2.72
N ASN A 385 -5.49 -29.89 -2.71
CA ASN A 385 -6.25 -30.33 -3.87
C ASN A 385 -6.23 -29.25 -4.96
N MET A 386 -6.01 -29.68 -6.19
CA MET A 386 -6.06 -28.80 -7.37
C MET A 386 -7.48 -28.79 -7.92
N LEU A 387 -8.03 -27.60 -8.12
CA LEU A 387 -9.46 -27.39 -8.38
C LEU A 387 -9.78 -27.01 -9.82
N LEU A 388 -8.76 -26.96 -10.69
CA LEU A 388 -8.86 -26.82 -12.14
C LEU A 388 -8.52 -28.14 -12.84
N ASP A 389 -9.00 -28.31 -14.07
CA ASP A 389 -8.58 -29.39 -14.98
C ASP A 389 -8.22 -28.79 -16.36
N PRO A 390 -6.97 -28.92 -16.83
CA PRO A 390 -5.81 -29.40 -16.08
C PRO A 390 -5.51 -28.51 -14.85
N PRO A 391 -4.79 -29.02 -13.82
CA PRO A 391 -4.47 -28.28 -12.60
C PRO A 391 -3.83 -26.91 -12.82
N PHE A 392 -2.97 -26.82 -13.84
CA PHE A 392 -2.38 -25.57 -14.29
C PHE A 392 -2.88 -25.28 -15.70
N GLN A 393 -3.58 -24.16 -15.87
CA GLN A 393 -4.08 -23.73 -17.16
C GLN A 393 -3.21 -22.59 -17.71
N PRO A 394 -2.75 -22.66 -18.97
CA PRO A 394 -1.99 -21.58 -19.56
C PRO A 394 -2.85 -20.33 -19.70
N VAL A 395 -2.22 -19.18 -19.47
CA VAL A 395 -2.79 -17.86 -19.74
C VAL A 395 -1.83 -17.21 -20.74
N GLU A 396 -2.31 -16.90 -21.94
CA GLU A 396 -1.54 -16.41 -23.13
C GLU A 396 -0.22 -15.64 -22.87
N SER A 397 0.68 -15.72 -23.86
CA SER A 397 2.13 -15.45 -23.93
C SER A 397 2.70 -14.07 -23.53
N ALA A 398 2.01 -13.26 -22.73
CA ALA A 398 2.60 -12.07 -22.11
C ALA A 398 2.77 -12.30 -20.61
N LYS A 399 3.94 -11.91 -20.07
CA LYS A 399 4.23 -11.94 -18.63
C LYS A 399 3.10 -11.25 -17.88
N CYS A 400 2.43 -12.03 -17.05
CA CYS A 400 1.30 -11.57 -16.29
C CYS A 400 1.52 -11.99 -14.86
N LEU A 401 1.93 -11.02 -14.05
CA LEU A 401 2.36 -11.28 -12.69
C LEU A 401 1.17 -11.44 -11.75
N GLN A 402 -0.04 -11.01 -12.15
CA GLN A 402 -1.00 -10.60 -11.14
C GLN A 402 -2.44 -11.06 -11.32
N LEU A 403 -3.14 -11.29 -10.20
CA LEU A 403 -4.53 -11.72 -10.15
C LEU A 403 -5.36 -10.89 -9.14
N LEU A 404 -6.56 -10.51 -9.52
CA LEU A 404 -7.61 -9.97 -8.66
C LEU A 404 -8.81 -10.89 -8.74
N ILE A 405 -9.46 -11.18 -7.61
CA ILE A 405 -10.78 -11.84 -7.57
C ILE A 405 -11.70 -11.00 -6.68
N THR A 406 -12.87 -10.63 -7.18
CA THR A 406 -13.87 -9.84 -6.45
C THR A 406 -15.24 -10.48 -6.55
N ALA A 407 -15.83 -10.84 -5.40
CA ALA A 407 -17.28 -10.97 -5.33
C ALA A 407 -17.85 -9.55 -5.37
N MET A 408 -18.40 -9.16 -6.52
CA MET A 408 -19.34 -8.03 -6.54
C MET A 408 -20.59 -8.55 -5.84
N ALA A 409 -20.94 -7.96 -4.69
CA ALA A 409 -22.24 -8.21 -4.09
C ALA A 409 -23.29 -7.71 -5.08
N ASP A 410 -24.03 -8.65 -5.69
CA ASP A 410 -25.20 -8.32 -6.47
C ASP A 410 -26.26 -7.81 -5.48
N PRO A 411 -26.75 -6.56 -5.59
CA PRO A 411 -27.77 -6.09 -4.69
C PRO A 411 -29.03 -6.91 -4.95
N GLN A 412 -29.49 -7.61 -3.92
CA GLN A 412 -30.78 -8.28 -3.94
C GLN A 412 -31.85 -7.21 -4.28
N VAL A 413 -32.34 -7.23 -5.52
CA VAL A 413 -33.28 -6.24 -6.04
C VAL A 413 -34.65 -6.53 -5.43
N ASP A 414 -35.08 -5.63 -4.54
CA ASP A 414 -36.39 -5.71 -3.90
C ASP A 414 -37.35 -4.78 -4.65
N ILE A 415 -38.25 -5.37 -5.45
CA ILE A 415 -39.17 -4.62 -6.31
C ILE A 415 -40.37 -4.17 -5.49
N THR A 416 -40.56 -2.85 -5.35
CA THR A 416 -41.69 -2.25 -4.63
C THR A 416 -42.44 -1.24 -5.51
N PHE A 417 -43.68 -0.91 -5.16
CA PHE A 417 -44.49 0.10 -5.84
C PHE A 417 -44.56 1.37 -4.99
N ASP A 418 -44.40 2.54 -5.63
CA ASP A 418 -44.60 3.84 -4.97
C ASP A 418 -46.07 4.30 -4.97
N GLU A 419 -46.34 5.45 -4.34
CA GLU A 419 -47.70 6.03 -4.24
C GLU A 419 -48.30 6.42 -5.61
N ASP A 420 -47.48 6.50 -6.65
CA ASP A 420 -47.87 6.80 -8.03
C ASP A 420 -47.97 5.54 -8.90
N ASN A 421 -47.98 4.34 -8.29
CA ASN A 421 -47.95 3.02 -8.96
C ASN A 421 -46.75 2.81 -9.89
N ARG A 422 -45.62 3.50 -9.67
CA ARG A 422 -44.39 3.25 -10.42
C ARG A 422 -43.56 2.17 -9.74
N ILE A 423 -42.97 1.31 -10.56
CA ILE A 423 -42.08 0.24 -10.13
C ILE A 423 -40.77 0.86 -9.63
N ARG A 424 -40.36 0.52 -8.42
CA ARG A 424 -39.12 0.96 -7.77
C ARG A 424 -38.30 -0.26 -7.36
N VAL A 425 -36.98 -0.13 -7.43
CA VAL A 425 -35.98 -1.19 -7.16
C VAL A 425 -35.55 -1.18 -5.67
N MET A 426 -36.12 -0.28 -4.87
CA MET A 426 -35.74 -0.03 -3.48
C MET A 426 -37.00 0.13 -2.62
N PRO A 427 -37.03 -0.38 -1.36
CA PRO A 427 -38.15 -0.17 -0.45
C PRO A 427 -38.50 1.32 -0.27
N LYS A 428 -39.80 1.63 -0.26
CA LYS A 428 -40.37 3.00 -0.19
C LYS A 428 -39.73 3.89 0.88
N GLU A 429 -39.48 3.34 2.07
CA GLU A 429 -38.87 4.07 3.19
C GLU A 429 -37.41 4.44 2.91
N LYS A 430 -36.65 3.51 2.29
CA LYS A 430 -35.25 3.72 1.92
C LYS A 430 -35.12 4.69 0.73
N PHE A 431 -36.09 4.70 -0.20
CA PHE A 431 -36.09 5.64 -1.31
C PHE A 431 -36.24 7.09 -0.82
N LYS A 432 -37.18 7.37 0.09
CA LYS A 432 -37.35 8.71 0.69
C LYS A 432 -36.10 9.17 1.45
N MET A 433 -35.47 8.26 2.20
CA MET A 433 -34.19 8.56 2.86
C MET A 433 -33.06 8.84 1.85
N THR A 434 -33.06 8.15 0.71
CA THR A 434 -32.05 8.35 -0.34
C THR A 434 -32.23 9.69 -1.06
N GLU A 435 -33.48 10.10 -1.31
CA GLU A 435 -33.78 11.43 -1.90
C GLU A 435 -33.39 12.58 -0.95
N GLN A 436 -33.63 12.40 0.35
CA GLN A 436 -33.16 13.36 1.35
C GLN A 436 -31.63 13.40 1.45
N LEU A 437 -30.98 12.23 1.40
CA LEU A 437 -29.52 12.13 1.37
C LEU A 437 -28.93 12.74 0.09
N GLU A 438 -29.61 12.60 -1.05
CA GLU A 438 -29.20 13.21 -2.32
C GLU A 438 -29.18 14.74 -2.21
N LEU A 439 -30.22 15.34 -1.63
CA LEU A 439 -30.30 16.78 -1.36
C LEU A 439 -29.19 17.25 -0.41
N GLU A 440 -28.93 16.50 0.68
CA GLU A 440 -27.86 16.82 1.62
C GLU A 440 -26.46 16.68 0.98
N CYS A 441 -26.25 15.64 0.17
CA CYS A 441 -25.02 15.45 -0.59
C CYS A 441 -24.81 16.58 -1.61
N GLN A 442 -25.88 17.06 -2.24
CA GLN A 442 -25.81 18.16 -3.20
C GLN A 442 -25.38 19.46 -2.51
N GLY A 443 -25.97 19.78 -1.35
CA GLY A 443 -25.56 20.92 -0.52
C GLY A 443 -24.14 20.78 0.03
N PHE A 444 -23.67 19.56 0.32
CA PHE A 444 -22.27 19.32 0.70
C PHE A 444 -21.32 19.57 -0.48
N SER A 445 -21.70 19.12 -1.67
CA SER A 445 -20.91 19.31 -2.91
C SER A 445 -20.72 20.79 -3.24
N GLU A 446 -21.77 21.60 -3.10
CA GLU A 446 -21.70 23.06 -3.28
C GLU A 446 -20.75 23.72 -2.27
N LYS A 447 -20.79 23.31 -1.00
CA LYS A 447 -19.86 23.82 0.04
C LYS A 447 -18.41 23.42 -0.24
N ILE A 448 -18.16 22.20 -0.68
CA ILE A 448 -16.83 21.74 -1.10
C ILE A 448 -16.32 22.57 -2.27
N GLN A 449 -17.19 22.90 -3.24
CA GLN A 449 -16.82 23.71 -4.39
C GLN A 449 -16.44 25.15 -3.98
N GLN A 450 -17.19 25.75 -3.05
CA GLN A 450 -16.86 27.07 -2.49
C GLN A 450 -15.55 27.05 -1.69
N PHE A 451 -15.32 25.98 -0.91
CA PHE A 451 -14.07 25.80 -0.18
C PHE A 451 -12.88 25.65 -1.14
N GLY A 452 -13.03 24.85 -2.21
CA GLY A 452 -12.05 24.70 -3.27
C GLY A 452 -11.65 26.06 -3.87
N GLY A 453 -12.63 26.88 -4.25
CA GLY A 453 -12.36 28.22 -4.77
C GLY A 453 -11.63 29.15 -3.78
N THR A 454 -11.86 28.98 -2.47
CA THR A 454 -11.13 29.75 -1.44
C THR A 454 -9.68 29.29 -1.31
N VAL A 455 -9.43 27.98 -1.42
CA VAL A 455 -8.08 27.41 -1.40
C VAL A 455 -7.31 27.82 -2.65
N ASP A 456 -7.94 27.79 -3.83
CA ASP A 456 -7.31 28.23 -5.08
C ASP A 456 -6.87 29.70 -5.01
N MET A 457 -7.72 30.58 -4.45
CA MET A 457 -7.35 31.98 -4.21
C MET A 457 -6.15 32.12 -3.27
N LEU A 458 -6.07 31.30 -2.22
CA LEU A 458 -4.93 31.31 -1.29
C LEU A 458 -3.64 30.84 -1.97
N VAL A 459 -3.72 29.81 -2.82
CA VAL A 459 -2.58 29.29 -3.59
C VAL A 459 -2.07 30.36 -4.56
N GLU A 460 -2.95 31.08 -5.25
CA GLU A 460 -2.54 32.18 -6.14
C GLU A 460 -1.80 33.29 -5.40
N ILE A 461 -2.26 33.66 -4.20
CA ILE A 461 -1.58 34.67 -3.36
C ILE A 461 -0.20 34.16 -2.91
N LEU A 462 -0.10 32.90 -2.48
CA LEU A 462 1.15 32.28 -2.05
C LEU A 462 2.17 32.21 -3.19
N ASP A 463 1.76 31.80 -4.39
CA ASP A 463 2.64 31.76 -5.57
C ASP A 463 3.11 33.16 -5.97
N GLY A 464 2.24 34.17 -5.87
CA GLY A 464 2.60 35.57 -6.10
C GLY A 464 3.69 36.07 -5.15
N GLU A 465 3.58 35.77 -3.85
CA GLU A 465 4.60 36.15 -2.86
C GLU A 465 5.89 35.32 -3.01
N ALA A 466 5.79 34.03 -3.32
CA ALA A 466 6.96 33.19 -3.58
C ALA A 466 7.80 33.73 -4.75
N SER A 467 7.16 34.20 -5.81
CA SER A 467 7.83 34.82 -6.96
C SER A 467 8.56 36.13 -6.58
N LYS A 468 7.95 36.98 -5.75
CA LYS A 468 8.60 38.20 -5.23
C LYS A 468 9.82 37.87 -4.37
N ILE A 469 9.72 36.87 -3.51
CA ILE A 469 10.83 36.41 -2.66
C ILE A 469 12.00 35.91 -3.51
N GLU A 470 11.73 35.09 -4.53
CA GLU A 470 12.79 34.58 -5.40
C GLU A 470 13.45 35.70 -6.21
N HIS A 471 12.69 36.71 -6.63
CA HIS A 471 13.23 37.91 -7.30
C HIS A 471 14.21 38.70 -6.40
N GLU A 472 13.82 39.00 -5.16
CA GLU A 472 14.69 39.72 -4.21
C GLU A 472 15.91 38.90 -3.82
N LYS A 473 15.76 37.57 -3.69
CA LYS A 473 16.89 36.66 -3.43
C LYS A 473 17.91 36.68 -4.57
N LEU A 474 17.46 36.62 -5.82
CA LEU A 474 18.35 36.74 -7.00
C LEU A 474 19.07 38.09 -7.02
N ARG A 475 18.37 39.17 -6.70
CA ARG A 475 18.94 40.52 -6.61
C ARG A 475 20.00 40.61 -5.50
N ALA A 476 19.75 40.03 -4.33
CA ALA A 476 20.70 39.97 -3.22
C ALA A 476 21.97 39.16 -3.59
N ILE A 477 21.81 38.01 -4.26
CA ILE A 477 22.93 37.20 -4.78
C ILE A 477 23.75 38.01 -5.79
N GLY A 478 23.10 38.73 -6.70
CA GLY A 478 23.77 39.58 -7.67
C GLY A 478 24.61 40.70 -7.03
N GLN A 479 24.06 41.37 -6.00
CA GLN A 479 24.79 42.40 -5.24
C GLN A 479 25.98 41.81 -4.47
N ARG A 480 25.80 40.64 -3.84
CA ARG A 480 26.88 39.95 -3.13
C ARG A 480 28.03 39.57 -4.07
N ASN A 481 27.73 38.97 -5.21
CA ASN A 481 28.75 38.62 -6.21
C ASN A 481 29.51 39.85 -6.71
N ARG A 482 28.80 40.97 -6.92
CA ARG A 482 29.44 42.23 -7.32
C ARG A 482 30.39 42.76 -6.25
N ALA A 483 30.02 42.67 -4.98
CA ALA A 483 30.87 43.09 -3.85
C ALA A 483 32.10 42.17 -3.69
N GLU A 484 31.93 40.85 -3.81
CA GLU A 484 33.04 39.88 -3.79
C GLU A 484 34.03 40.13 -4.95
N MET A 485 33.52 40.31 -6.17
CA MET A 485 34.34 40.63 -7.35
C MET A 485 35.09 41.96 -7.20
N GLU A 486 34.46 42.98 -6.62
CA GLU A 486 35.11 44.27 -6.39
C GLU A 486 36.23 44.17 -5.35
N ALA A 487 36.02 43.39 -4.28
CA ALA A 487 37.05 43.14 -3.26
C ALA A 487 38.27 42.41 -3.85
N GLU A 488 38.06 41.40 -4.70
CA GLU A 488 39.15 40.73 -5.42
C GLU A 488 39.87 41.66 -6.41
N ALA A 489 39.12 42.50 -7.14
CA ALA A 489 39.70 43.48 -8.06
C ALA A 489 40.58 44.52 -7.34
N ARG A 490 40.18 44.97 -6.14
CA ARG A 490 41.00 45.84 -5.30
C ARG A 490 42.29 45.16 -4.86
N ARG A 491 42.24 43.91 -4.39
CA ARG A 491 43.44 43.13 -4.04
C ARG A 491 44.41 42.97 -5.21
N ARG A 492 43.90 42.67 -6.41
CA ARG A 492 44.74 42.58 -7.62
C ARG A 492 45.40 43.90 -7.98
N LYS A 493 44.67 45.02 -7.89
CA LYS A 493 45.23 46.37 -8.14
C LYS A 493 46.32 46.73 -7.12
N GLU A 494 46.10 46.41 -5.86
CA GLU A 494 47.06 46.63 -4.78
C GLU A 494 48.36 45.85 -5.04
N GLN A 495 48.27 44.56 -5.35
CA GLN A 495 49.44 43.73 -5.71
C GLN A 495 50.20 44.29 -6.91
N ASN A 496 49.50 44.71 -7.97
CA ASN A 496 50.13 45.30 -9.15
C ASN A 496 50.86 46.62 -8.83
N MET A 497 50.26 47.49 -8.02
CA MET A 497 50.92 48.73 -7.59
C MET A 497 52.14 48.45 -6.71
N GLN A 498 52.05 47.46 -5.83
CA GLN A 498 53.16 47.07 -4.96
C GLN A 498 54.36 46.55 -5.76
N ALA A 499 54.11 45.74 -6.80
CA ALA A 499 55.15 45.29 -7.72
C ALA A 499 55.80 46.48 -8.46
N MET A 500 55.00 47.45 -8.91
CA MET A 500 55.52 48.65 -9.59
C MET A 500 56.33 49.54 -8.66
N ILE A 501 55.91 49.69 -7.39
CA ILE A 501 56.67 50.42 -6.37
C ILE A 501 58.02 49.73 -6.13
N GLN A 502 58.05 48.40 -6.01
CA GLN A 502 59.29 47.65 -5.83
C GLN A 502 60.25 47.85 -7.02
N GLU A 503 59.73 47.76 -8.25
CA GLU A 503 60.52 48.02 -9.46
C GLU A 503 61.12 49.43 -9.47
N LYS A 504 60.29 50.45 -9.19
CA LYS A 504 60.74 51.85 -9.17
C LYS A 504 61.71 52.15 -8.03
N THR A 505 61.54 51.50 -6.89
CA THR A 505 62.47 51.63 -5.75
C THR A 505 63.83 51.04 -6.09
N ALA A 506 63.88 49.86 -6.71
CA ALA A 506 65.13 49.26 -7.17
C ALA A 506 65.83 50.10 -8.25
N GLU A 507 65.06 50.69 -9.17
CA GLU A 507 65.58 51.63 -10.16
C GLU A 507 66.19 52.89 -9.51
N HIS A 508 65.49 53.46 -8.53
CA HIS A 508 65.97 54.61 -7.77
C HIS A 508 67.26 54.29 -7.01
N GLU A 509 67.33 53.16 -6.31
CA GLU A 509 68.54 52.71 -5.60
C GLU A 509 69.74 52.58 -6.54
N ARG A 510 69.51 52.01 -7.74
CA ARG A 510 70.55 51.92 -8.78
C ARG A 510 71.04 53.28 -9.24
N LEU A 511 70.14 54.23 -9.47
CA LEU A 511 70.49 55.60 -9.90
C LEU A 511 71.23 56.36 -8.79
N VAL A 512 70.82 56.21 -7.53
CA VAL A 512 71.52 56.80 -6.37
C VAL A 512 72.93 56.24 -6.26
N PHE A 513 73.12 54.94 -6.46
CA PHE A 513 74.45 54.34 -6.46
C PHE A 513 75.34 54.91 -7.57
N GLN A 514 74.79 55.08 -8.78
CA GLN A 514 75.51 55.70 -9.90
C GLN A 514 75.88 57.17 -9.62
N LEU A 515 74.94 57.96 -9.07
CA LEU A 515 75.18 59.35 -8.68
C LEU A 515 76.32 59.45 -7.67
N ASN A 516 76.27 58.66 -6.59
CA ASN A 516 77.31 58.65 -5.56
C ASN A 516 78.69 58.26 -6.12
N SER A 517 78.73 57.33 -7.08
CA SER A 517 79.96 56.94 -7.77
C SER A 517 80.52 58.09 -8.62
N LEU A 518 79.66 58.81 -9.35
CA LEU A 518 80.06 59.95 -10.17
C LEU A 518 80.52 61.14 -9.32
N GLU A 519 79.81 61.46 -8.23
CA GLU A 519 80.23 62.51 -7.27
C GLU A 519 81.58 62.21 -6.62
N LYS A 520 81.89 60.92 -6.39
CA LYS A 520 83.21 60.52 -5.89
C LYS A 520 84.29 60.78 -6.96
N ALA A 521 84.05 60.36 -8.20
CA ALA A 521 84.97 60.61 -9.31
C ALA A 521 85.17 62.12 -9.58
N GLU A 522 84.10 62.91 -9.50
CA GLU A 522 84.16 64.38 -9.63
C GLU A 522 85.01 65.00 -8.52
N ARG A 523 84.83 64.57 -7.26
CA ARG A 523 85.68 65.02 -6.14
C ARG A 523 87.15 64.66 -6.34
N GLU A 524 87.44 63.45 -6.80
CA GLU A 524 88.81 63.01 -7.11
C GLU A 524 89.43 63.84 -8.23
N GLN A 525 88.68 64.11 -9.31
CA GLN A 525 89.12 64.96 -10.42
C GLN A 525 89.35 66.40 -9.97
N LYS A 526 88.44 67.00 -9.19
CA LYS A 526 88.61 68.36 -8.63
C LYS A 526 89.86 68.46 -7.75
N ALA A 527 90.08 67.47 -6.87
CA ALA A 527 91.28 67.43 -6.04
C ALA A 527 92.57 67.25 -6.87
N LEU A 528 92.52 66.50 -7.98
CA LEU A 528 93.65 66.38 -8.90
C LEU A 528 93.93 67.70 -9.63
N ILE A 529 92.89 68.39 -10.09
CA ILE A 529 93.00 69.72 -10.74
C ILE A 529 93.62 70.72 -9.76
N GLU A 530 93.19 70.75 -8.50
CA GLU A 530 93.75 71.62 -7.47
C GLU A 530 95.24 71.33 -7.19
N LYS A 531 95.63 70.05 -7.15
CA LYS A 531 97.04 69.65 -7.02
C LYS A 531 97.90 70.06 -8.23
N LEU A 532 97.38 69.91 -9.44
CA LEU A 532 98.08 70.33 -10.66
C LEU A 532 98.20 71.86 -10.73
N SER A 533 97.15 72.59 -10.33
CA SER A 533 97.15 74.06 -10.26
C SER A 533 98.14 74.62 -9.23
N ASN A 534 98.42 73.90 -8.14
CA ASN A 534 99.39 74.31 -7.11
C ASN A 534 100.84 73.92 -7.44
N ASN A 535 101.06 73.12 -8.48
CA ASN A 535 102.39 72.72 -8.95
C ASN A 535 102.91 73.57 -10.14
N GLU A 536 102.14 74.56 -10.60
CA GLU A 536 102.62 75.59 -11.54
C GLU A 536 103.08 76.85 -10.78
N VAL A 537 104.22 76.75 -10.07
CA VAL A 537 105.09 77.89 -9.69
C VAL A 537 106.55 77.47 -9.82
#